data_AF-A0A165IAD3-F1
#
_entry.id   AF-A0A165IAD3-F1
#
_cell.length_a   1.000
_cell.length_b   1.000
_cell.length_c   1.000
_cell.angle_alpha   90.00
_cell.angle_beta   90.00
_cell.angle_gamma   90.00
#
_symmetry.space_group_name_H-M   'P 1'
#
loop_
_entity.id
_entity.type
_entity.pdbx_description
1 polymer ?
#
loop_
_entity_poly.entity_id
_entity_poly.type
_entity_poly.pdbx_seq_one_letter_code
_entity_poly.pdbx_strand_id
1 'polypeptide(L)'
;MWHIASILNLGAAQLWFSDGMPIHAARGGVNSSSRLIVGGQGFLDVTQICGDSVLLDFNSHSFMATHSESVAFAACASNESSSIPLELALRGHGLFTVVMPGSRKSTHAASGSVAGKLKPLPVVSSYDAAFIDEMISRKVIPYQNIPDAPGKSADELRALGKQLFPFSPYSYQLAICIYDWATASFTRLVFMKIFEYTDLRGNPLDMTSIAQMIWASNFATYTPQNPDFMKSFLMEPSNSLADVRRQLDIVVPELRRLSDVENRVLAAAFQAMPRTSVLAKPQLFSGQVDIFQLGVEHFGIEFLQSPLNAGPIGKPLVMPFANALSSFAAPGKVITTKMVYAFTDSFNDALHYSNGIVIVMNFPDDGSWVWEAANYVTPLSDDAAKIEYDFPPGTSFLVQSADTAIVDVPTGVGNATTKETLTIITLQPHTGKKRARAAIVARRSTAETVASVVAQASAYPATFEKDARLSGRLAHKDTGRRCRCYGVLEKA
;
A
#
# COMPACT_ATOMS: atom_id res chain seq x y z
N MET A 1 -26.06 -2.09 7.20
CA MET A 1 -25.51 -3.36 6.64
C MET A 1 -26.32 -3.76 5.42
N TRP A 2 -25.78 -4.63 4.58
CA TRP A 2 -26.44 -5.24 3.40
C TRP A 2 -26.15 -6.75 3.37
N HIS A 3 -26.95 -7.53 2.64
CA HIS A 3 -26.69 -8.94 2.41
C HIS A 3 -27.24 -9.37 1.05
N ILE A 4 -26.69 -10.46 0.49
CA ILE A 4 -27.22 -11.04 -0.73
C ILE A 4 -28.33 -12.04 -0.35
N ALA A 5 -29.57 -11.65 -0.60
CA ALA A 5 -30.76 -12.45 -0.30
C ALA A 5 -30.96 -13.58 -1.32
N SER A 6 -30.69 -13.33 -2.60
CA SER A 6 -30.80 -14.33 -3.65
C SER A 6 -29.72 -14.13 -4.73
N ILE A 7 -29.32 -15.24 -5.36
CA ILE A 7 -28.32 -15.23 -6.44
C ILE A 7 -28.81 -16.04 -7.63
N LEU A 8 -28.91 -15.40 -8.79
CA LEU A 8 -29.02 -16.07 -10.08
C LEU A 8 -27.62 -16.20 -10.69
N ASN A 9 -26.98 -17.36 -10.51
CA ASN A 9 -25.63 -17.64 -11.02
C ASN A 9 -25.69 -18.58 -12.23
N LEU A 10 -25.96 -18.01 -13.41
CA LEU A 10 -26.20 -18.80 -14.63
C LEU A 10 -24.98 -19.62 -15.07
N GLY A 11 -23.78 -19.14 -14.77
CA GLY A 11 -22.53 -19.83 -15.10
C GLY A 11 -22.08 -20.86 -14.05
N ALA A 12 -22.85 -21.04 -12.96
CA ALA A 12 -22.49 -21.88 -11.82
C ALA A 12 -21.06 -21.62 -11.28
N ALA A 13 -20.60 -20.36 -11.38
CA ALA A 13 -19.26 -19.99 -10.94
C ALA A 13 -19.16 -20.14 -9.41
N GLN A 14 -18.02 -20.62 -8.93
CA GLN A 14 -17.75 -20.61 -7.50
C GLN A 14 -17.65 -19.17 -7.00
N LEU A 15 -18.15 -18.92 -5.79
CA LEU A 15 -18.27 -17.58 -5.21
C LEU A 15 -17.58 -17.55 -3.85
N TRP A 16 -16.84 -16.48 -3.59
CA TRP A 16 -16.18 -16.24 -2.29
C TRP A 16 -16.18 -14.77 -1.96
N PHE A 17 -16.16 -14.44 -0.68
CA PHE A 17 -15.82 -13.10 -0.24
C PHE A 17 -14.41 -13.07 0.34
N SER A 18 -13.71 -11.96 0.12
CA SER A 18 -12.34 -11.75 0.62
C SER A 18 -12.23 -11.73 2.16
N ASP A 19 -13.34 -11.52 2.86
CA ASP A 19 -13.44 -11.58 4.31
C ASP A 19 -13.57 -13.02 4.87
N GLY A 20 -13.67 -14.02 4.00
CA GLY A 20 -13.84 -15.43 4.39
C GLY A 20 -15.23 -15.79 4.90
N MET A 21 -16.17 -14.83 4.99
CA MET A 21 -17.51 -15.06 5.51
C MET A 21 -18.43 -15.73 4.48
N PRO A 22 -19.50 -16.43 4.89
CA PRO A 22 -20.47 -17.04 3.97
C PRO A 22 -21.11 -16.03 3.01
N ILE A 23 -21.52 -16.48 1.82
CA ILE A 23 -22.09 -15.61 0.77
C ILE A 23 -23.29 -14.80 1.24
N HIS A 24 -24.19 -15.41 2.02
CA HIS A 24 -25.42 -14.77 2.51
C HIS A 24 -25.23 -14.00 3.83
N ALA A 25 -24.03 -14.00 4.40
CA ALA A 25 -23.75 -13.24 5.61
C ALA A 25 -23.99 -11.74 5.39
N ALA A 26 -24.54 -11.08 6.41
CA ALA A 26 -24.64 -9.63 6.41
C ALA A 26 -23.23 -9.00 6.43
N ARG A 27 -23.06 -7.99 5.59
CA ARG A 27 -21.83 -7.25 5.37
C ARG A 27 -22.11 -5.76 5.39
N GLY A 28 -21.04 -4.98 5.32
CA GLY A 28 -21.14 -3.54 5.39
C GLY A 28 -21.03 -3.02 6.82
N GLY A 29 -21.48 -1.78 7.02
CA GLY A 29 -21.12 -0.97 8.17
C GLY A 29 -20.71 0.43 7.70
N VAL A 30 -20.36 1.31 8.64
CA VAL A 30 -19.98 2.68 8.32
C VAL A 30 -18.75 2.68 7.42
N ASN A 31 -18.92 3.09 6.16
CA ASN A 31 -17.85 3.31 5.19
C ASN A 31 -16.98 2.06 4.91
N SER A 32 -17.60 0.90 4.81
CA SER A 32 -16.91 -0.37 4.58
C SER A 32 -17.02 -0.82 3.12
N SER A 33 -16.04 -1.61 2.68
CA SER A 33 -16.01 -2.19 1.34
C SER A 33 -15.75 -3.70 1.44
N SER A 34 -16.47 -4.47 0.63
CA SER A 34 -16.31 -5.94 0.55
C SER A 34 -16.13 -6.35 -0.91
N ARG A 35 -15.34 -7.39 -1.15
CA ARG A 35 -15.07 -7.93 -2.48
C ARG A 35 -15.67 -9.32 -2.62
N LEU A 36 -16.61 -9.48 -3.56
CA LEU A 36 -17.08 -10.76 -4.05
C LEU A 36 -16.20 -11.21 -5.22
N ILE A 37 -15.63 -12.41 -5.11
CA ILE A 37 -14.82 -13.07 -6.11
C ILE A 37 -15.72 -14.07 -6.85
N VAL A 38 -15.87 -13.87 -8.16
CA VAL A 38 -16.64 -14.75 -9.04
C VAL A 38 -15.66 -15.57 -9.87
N GLY A 39 -15.56 -16.87 -9.56
CA GLY A 39 -14.61 -17.80 -10.16
C GLY A 39 -14.64 -17.76 -11.69
N GLY A 40 -13.47 -17.53 -12.30
CA GLY A 40 -13.30 -17.44 -13.75
C GLY A 40 -13.94 -16.22 -14.42
N GLN A 41 -14.55 -15.29 -13.68
CA GLN A 41 -15.26 -14.14 -14.26
C GLN A 41 -14.76 -12.77 -13.80
N GLY A 42 -14.39 -12.61 -12.52
CA GLY A 42 -13.92 -11.31 -12.02
C GLY A 42 -14.30 -10.98 -10.57
N PHE A 43 -14.15 -9.70 -10.22
CA PHE A 43 -14.50 -9.15 -8.91
C PHE A 43 -15.70 -8.20 -8.97
N LEU A 44 -16.62 -8.34 -8.02
CA LEU A 44 -17.63 -7.35 -7.69
C LEU A 44 -17.27 -6.72 -6.34
N ASP A 45 -16.84 -5.47 -6.36
CA ASP A 45 -16.64 -4.71 -5.15
C ASP A 45 -17.96 -4.01 -4.76
N VAL A 46 -18.34 -4.14 -3.49
CA VAL A 46 -19.51 -3.50 -2.89
C VAL A 46 -19.06 -2.59 -1.77
N THR A 47 -19.30 -1.28 -1.90
CA THR A 47 -18.93 -0.28 -0.90
C THR A 47 -20.18 0.39 -0.34
N GLN A 48 -20.34 0.33 0.98
CA GLN A 48 -21.42 1.01 1.69
C GLN A 48 -20.94 2.38 2.18
N ILE A 49 -21.63 3.43 1.75
CA ILE A 49 -21.34 4.82 2.10
C ILE A 49 -22.48 5.36 2.94
N CYS A 50 -22.11 5.90 4.12
CA CYS A 50 -23.05 6.43 5.09
C CYS A 50 -23.02 7.97 5.11
N GLY A 51 -24.14 8.59 4.72
CA GLY A 51 -24.38 10.03 4.81
C GLY A 51 -25.72 10.31 5.49
N ASP A 52 -26.48 11.27 4.96
CA ASP A 52 -27.89 11.47 5.32
C ASP A 52 -28.80 10.36 4.70
N SER A 53 -28.22 9.55 3.82
CA SER A 53 -28.77 8.33 3.23
C SER A 53 -27.68 7.25 3.14
N VAL A 54 -28.09 6.00 2.90
CA VAL A 54 -27.16 4.90 2.60
C VAL A 54 -27.00 4.79 1.09
N LEU A 55 -25.78 4.86 0.59
CA LEU A 55 -25.44 4.60 -0.81
C LEU A 55 -24.64 3.30 -0.90
N LEU A 56 -25.02 2.44 -1.83
CA LEU A 56 -24.27 1.22 -2.16
C LEU A 56 -23.65 1.40 -3.54
N ASP A 57 -22.31 1.34 -3.60
CA ASP A 57 -21.53 1.37 -4.83
C ASP A 57 -21.11 -0.05 -5.24
N PHE A 58 -21.33 -0.39 -6.50
CA PHE A 58 -21.02 -1.68 -7.12
C PHE A 58 -20.08 -1.44 -8.31
N ASN A 59 -18.78 -1.59 -8.12
CA ASN A 59 -17.77 -1.26 -9.15
C ASN A 59 -18.04 0.11 -9.83
N SER A 60 -18.27 1.18 -9.06
CA SER A 60 -18.61 2.53 -9.57
C SER A 60 -20.03 2.73 -10.11
N HIS A 61 -20.90 1.72 -10.01
CA HIS A 61 -22.34 1.84 -10.27
C HIS A 61 -23.08 1.89 -8.94
N SER A 62 -23.73 3.01 -8.63
CA SER A 62 -24.35 3.21 -7.33
C SER A 62 -25.84 3.46 -7.42
N PHE A 63 -26.53 3.17 -6.32
CA PHE A 63 -27.89 3.65 -6.09
C PHE A 63 -28.07 4.02 -4.62
N MET A 64 -29.02 4.92 -4.38
CA MET A 64 -29.33 5.43 -3.06
C MET A 64 -30.44 4.59 -2.42
N ALA A 65 -30.16 3.98 -1.29
CA ALA A 65 -31.15 3.31 -0.46
C ALA A 65 -31.90 4.38 0.35
N THR A 66 -33.03 4.87 -0.16
CA THR A 66 -33.89 5.79 0.59
C THR A 66 -34.71 5.02 1.61
N HIS A 67 -34.31 5.07 2.88
CA HIS A 67 -35.26 4.90 3.99
C HIS A 67 -35.87 6.27 4.32
N SER A 68 -37.05 6.29 4.97
CA SER A 68 -37.60 7.54 5.53
C SER A 68 -36.54 8.24 6.37
N GLU A 69 -36.45 9.58 6.28
CA GLU A 69 -35.36 10.40 6.82
C GLU A 69 -35.02 10.13 8.31
N SER A 70 -35.98 9.65 9.12
CA SER A 70 -35.75 9.30 10.53
C SER A 70 -34.96 8.00 10.77
N VAL A 71 -34.82 7.13 9.75
CA VAL A 71 -34.23 5.78 9.86
C VAL A 71 -32.83 5.72 9.21
N ALA A 72 -32.51 6.62 8.28
CA ALA A 72 -31.24 6.59 7.55
C ALA A 72 -30.02 6.89 8.44
N PHE A 73 -30.14 7.83 9.39
CA PHE A 73 -29.08 8.13 10.34
C PHE A 73 -28.94 7.03 11.41
N ALA A 74 -30.06 6.48 11.88
CA ALA A 74 -30.08 5.34 12.81
C ALA A 74 -29.49 4.07 12.17
N ALA A 75 -29.77 3.76 10.89
CA ALA A 75 -29.26 2.57 10.21
C ALA A 75 -27.74 2.58 9.91
N CYS A 76 -27.11 3.76 9.95
CA CYS A 76 -25.65 3.90 9.92
C CYS A 76 -25.03 3.94 11.33
N ALA A 77 -25.78 4.33 12.35
CA ALA A 77 -25.31 4.48 13.73
C ALA A 77 -25.65 3.28 14.66
N SER A 78 -26.66 2.47 14.32
CA SER A 78 -27.08 1.31 15.09
C SER A 78 -26.68 0.01 14.40
N ASN A 79 -26.08 -0.89 15.18
CA ASN A 79 -25.88 -2.30 14.81
C ASN A 79 -27.20 -3.09 14.79
N GLU A 80 -28.36 -2.42 14.83
CA GLU A 80 -29.67 -3.06 14.97
C GLU A 80 -30.40 -3.25 13.62
N SER A 81 -30.37 -4.51 13.19
CA SER A 81 -31.52 -5.30 12.70
C SER A 81 -32.06 -5.14 11.28
N SER A 82 -31.84 -4.03 10.56
CA SER A 82 -32.27 -3.96 9.14
C SER A 82 -31.09 -4.00 8.17
N SER A 83 -30.81 -5.18 7.65
CA SER A 83 -29.84 -5.38 6.56
C SER A 83 -30.55 -5.21 5.22
N ILE A 84 -29.99 -4.39 4.33
CA ILE A 84 -30.53 -4.17 2.97
C ILE A 84 -30.42 -5.48 2.18
N PRO A 85 -31.54 -6.11 1.77
CA PRO A 85 -31.49 -7.30 0.92
C PRO A 85 -31.14 -6.92 -0.52
N LEU A 86 -30.27 -7.71 -1.14
CA LEU A 86 -29.85 -7.57 -2.53
C LEU A 86 -30.12 -8.86 -3.30
N GLU A 87 -30.66 -8.73 -4.51
CA GLU A 87 -30.73 -9.83 -5.48
C GLU A 87 -29.61 -9.65 -6.51
N LEU A 88 -28.73 -10.64 -6.61
CA LEU A 88 -27.58 -10.60 -7.54
C LEU A 88 -27.80 -11.57 -8.70
N ALA A 89 -27.72 -11.07 -9.93
CA ALA A 89 -27.67 -11.91 -11.12
C ALA A 89 -26.27 -11.85 -11.76
N LEU A 90 -25.62 -13.00 -11.89
CA LEU A 90 -24.36 -13.21 -12.60
C LEU A 90 -24.68 -13.91 -13.92
N ARG A 91 -24.66 -13.15 -15.01
CA ARG A 91 -25.15 -13.61 -16.33
C ARG A 91 -24.09 -14.35 -17.15
N GLY A 92 -22.89 -14.54 -16.61
CA GLY A 92 -21.72 -15.00 -17.35
C GLY A 92 -20.96 -13.85 -18.02
N HIS A 93 -19.80 -14.16 -18.59
CA HIS A 93 -18.93 -13.20 -19.30
C HIS A 93 -18.57 -11.94 -18.49
N GLY A 94 -18.51 -12.07 -17.15
CA GLY A 94 -18.19 -10.96 -16.27
C GLY A 94 -19.28 -9.90 -16.17
N LEU A 95 -20.54 -10.22 -16.48
CA LEU A 95 -21.67 -9.30 -16.35
C LEU A 95 -22.44 -9.54 -15.05
N PHE A 96 -22.80 -8.45 -14.37
CA PHE A 96 -23.63 -8.49 -13.17
C PHE A 96 -24.86 -7.59 -13.28
N THR A 97 -25.90 -7.93 -12.52
CA THR A 97 -27.03 -7.04 -12.21
C THR A 97 -27.36 -7.20 -10.74
N VAL A 98 -27.50 -6.10 -10.00
CA VAL A 98 -27.95 -6.08 -8.62
C VAL A 98 -29.28 -5.36 -8.56
N VAL A 99 -30.26 -5.94 -7.86
CA VAL A 99 -31.58 -5.34 -7.63
C VAL A 99 -31.79 -5.21 -6.12
N MET A 100 -32.35 -4.08 -5.69
CA MET A 100 -32.86 -3.90 -4.34
C MET A 100 -34.37 -4.15 -4.34
N PRO A 101 -34.87 -5.23 -3.70
CA PRO A 101 -36.30 -5.50 -3.61
C PRO A 101 -37.04 -4.34 -2.93
N GLY A 102 -38.15 -3.88 -3.53
CA GLY A 102 -39.07 -2.95 -2.87
C GLY A 102 -38.70 -1.45 -2.93
N SER A 103 -37.65 -1.03 -3.67
CA SER A 103 -37.37 0.40 -3.84
C SER A 103 -38.50 1.07 -4.62
N ARG A 104 -39.28 1.97 -4.00
CA ARG A 104 -40.21 2.85 -4.74
C ARG A 104 -39.38 3.72 -5.68
N LYS A 105 -39.78 3.80 -6.96
CA LYS A 105 -39.18 4.72 -7.93
C LYS A 105 -39.26 6.16 -7.39
N SER A 106 -38.18 6.64 -6.80
CA SER A 106 -38.01 8.06 -6.51
C SER A 106 -37.89 8.78 -7.86
N THR A 107 -38.62 9.88 -8.01
CA THR A 107 -38.66 10.70 -9.24
C THR A 107 -37.29 11.29 -9.64
N HIS A 108 -36.24 11.06 -8.84
CA HIS A 108 -34.89 11.56 -9.07
C HIS A 108 -33.77 10.50 -8.99
N ALA A 109 -34.09 9.20 -8.84
CA ALA A 109 -33.09 8.13 -8.83
C ALA A 109 -33.33 7.13 -9.96
N ALA A 110 -32.28 6.79 -10.71
CA ALA A 110 -32.28 5.68 -11.65
C ALA A 110 -32.81 4.41 -10.96
N SER A 111 -33.53 3.57 -11.72
CA SER A 111 -34.11 2.27 -11.32
C SER A 111 -33.42 1.58 -10.15
N GLY A 112 -34.17 0.93 -9.25
CA GLY A 112 -33.67 0.08 -8.15
C GLY A 112 -32.85 -1.15 -8.55
N SER A 113 -32.23 -1.10 -9.72
CA SER A 113 -31.32 -2.07 -10.30
C SER A 113 -30.11 -1.37 -10.89
N VAL A 114 -28.92 -1.90 -10.64
CA VAL A 114 -27.67 -1.50 -11.31
C VAL A 114 -27.09 -2.69 -12.05
N ALA A 115 -26.47 -2.43 -13.20
CA ALA A 115 -25.80 -3.45 -13.99
C ALA A 115 -24.46 -2.93 -14.46
N GLY A 116 -23.49 -3.84 -14.60
CA GLY A 116 -22.13 -3.48 -14.97
C GLY A 116 -21.27 -4.70 -15.28
N LYS A 117 -19.96 -4.45 -15.34
CA LYS A 117 -18.94 -5.48 -15.52
C LYS A 117 -18.18 -5.73 -14.22
N LEU A 118 -17.86 -7.00 -13.99
CA LEU A 118 -16.89 -7.40 -12.98
C LEU A 118 -15.52 -6.85 -13.38
N LYS A 119 -14.70 -6.49 -12.38
CA LYS A 119 -13.29 -6.20 -12.60
C LYS A 119 -12.59 -7.50 -13.01
N PRO A 120 -11.66 -7.48 -13.97
CA PRO A 120 -11.01 -8.70 -14.43
C PRO A 120 -10.20 -9.36 -13.31
N LEU A 121 -10.11 -10.69 -13.34
CA LEU A 121 -9.14 -11.41 -12.51
C LEU A 121 -7.73 -11.14 -13.06
N PRO A 122 -6.73 -10.90 -12.19
CA PRO A 122 -5.35 -10.81 -12.64
C PRO A 122 -4.87 -12.16 -13.15
N VAL A 123 -3.99 -12.14 -14.15
CA VAL A 123 -3.38 -13.34 -14.71
C VAL A 123 -2.03 -13.55 -14.03
N VAL A 124 -1.80 -14.77 -13.55
CA VAL A 124 -0.52 -15.19 -12.99
C VAL A 124 0.08 -16.25 -13.91
N SER A 125 1.30 -16.00 -14.39
CA SER A 125 2.04 -16.95 -15.20
C SER A 125 2.47 -18.15 -14.37
N SER A 126 2.25 -19.36 -14.88
CA SER A 126 2.74 -20.60 -14.25
C SER A 126 4.27 -20.62 -14.15
N TYR A 127 4.96 -20.00 -15.11
CA TYR A 127 6.41 -19.88 -15.11
C TYR A 127 6.92 -18.94 -14.01
N ASP A 128 6.22 -17.81 -13.82
CA ASP A 128 6.54 -16.86 -12.75
C ASP A 128 6.29 -17.50 -11.38
N ALA A 129 5.16 -18.20 -11.21
CA ALA A 129 4.84 -18.92 -9.97
C ALA A 129 5.87 -20.01 -9.65
N ALA A 130 6.28 -20.82 -10.64
CA ALA A 130 7.29 -21.84 -10.45
C ALA A 130 8.67 -21.25 -10.08
N PHE A 131 9.01 -20.09 -10.64
CA PHE A 131 10.24 -19.39 -10.26
C PHE A 131 10.16 -18.86 -8.82
N ILE A 132 9.02 -18.35 -8.37
CA ILE A 132 8.81 -17.99 -6.96
C ILE A 132 8.97 -19.22 -6.06
N ASP A 133 8.43 -20.38 -6.42
CA ASP A 133 8.62 -21.63 -5.66
C ASP A 133 10.10 -22.03 -5.55
N GLU A 134 10.89 -21.81 -6.61
CA GLU A 134 12.33 -22.02 -6.57
C GLU A 134 13.00 -21.10 -5.52
N MET A 135 12.66 -19.81 -5.53
CA MET A 135 13.19 -18.83 -4.57
C MET A 135 12.77 -19.15 -3.13
N ILE A 136 11.57 -19.71 -2.94
CA ILE A 136 11.11 -20.21 -1.65
C ILE A 136 11.95 -21.38 -1.19
N SER A 137 12.18 -22.36 -2.06
CA SER A 137 13.02 -23.53 -1.73
C SER A 137 14.45 -23.13 -1.36
N ARG A 138 14.97 -22.08 -2.01
CA ARG A 138 16.29 -21.50 -1.75
C ARG A 138 16.31 -20.61 -0.51
N LYS A 139 15.16 -20.34 0.11
CA LYS A 139 14.99 -19.41 1.23
C LYS A 139 15.49 -17.99 0.91
N VAL A 140 15.19 -17.53 -0.30
CA VAL A 140 15.35 -16.13 -0.74
C VAL A 140 14.04 -15.37 -0.53
N ILE A 141 12.91 -16.06 -0.73
CA ILE A 141 11.56 -15.57 -0.42
C ILE A 141 10.92 -16.50 0.64
N PRO A 142 10.29 -15.99 1.69
CA PRO A 142 10.38 -14.60 2.14
C PRO A 142 11.74 -14.34 2.82
N TYR A 143 11.99 -13.11 3.23
CA TYR A 143 13.10 -12.76 4.11
C TYR A 143 13.12 -13.64 5.37
N GLN A 144 14.30 -14.08 5.80
CA GLN A 144 14.47 -15.02 6.90
C GLN A 144 14.87 -14.30 8.21
N ASN A 145 14.53 -14.91 9.36
CA ASN A 145 14.98 -14.51 10.70
C ASN A 145 14.75 -13.02 11.06
N ILE A 146 13.54 -12.51 10.85
CA ILE A 146 13.18 -11.14 11.22
C ILE A 146 13.28 -10.99 12.76
N PRO A 147 14.16 -10.11 13.29
CA PRO A 147 14.47 -10.07 14.73
C PRO A 147 13.30 -9.66 15.63
N ASP A 148 12.38 -8.85 15.09
CA ASP A 148 11.39 -8.08 15.87
C ASP A 148 9.93 -8.39 15.50
N ALA A 149 9.68 -9.38 14.64
CA ALA A 149 8.33 -9.77 14.26
C ALA A 149 8.17 -11.29 14.46
N PRO A 150 7.06 -11.76 15.07
CA PRO A 150 6.78 -13.20 15.13
C PRO A 150 6.61 -13.81 13.72
N GLY A 151 6.42 -12.94 12.70
CA GLY A 151 6.23 -13.32 11.31
C GLY A 151 4.95 -14.10 11.13
N LYS A 152 4.74 -14.61 9.91
CA LYS A 152 3.68 -15.57 9.60
C LYS A 152 4.30 -16.89 9.17
N SER A 153 3.74 -17.99 9.67
CA SER A 153 4.09 -19.32 9.20
C SER A 153 3.63 -19.55 7.76
N ALA A 154 4.22 -20.56 7.11
CA ALA A 154 3.80 -20.95 5.76
C ALA A 154 2.33 -21.38 5.71
N ASP A 155 1.80 -22.03 6.76
CA ASP A 155 0.41 -22.46 6.82
C ASP A 155 -0.56 -21.30 6.97
N GLU A 156 -0.22 -20.29 7.77
CA GLU A 156 -0.98 -19.04 7.87
C GLU A 156 -1.02 -18.33 6.52
N LEU A 157 0.11 -18.20 5.83
CA LEU A 157 0.18 -17.59 4.50
C LEU A 157 -0.60 -18.41 3.44
N ARG A 158 -0.62 -19.75 3.52
CA ARG A 158 -1.48 -20.58 2.66
C ARG A 158 -2.96 -20.37 2.93
N ALA A 159 -3.35 -20.24 4.20
CA ALA A 159 -4.73 -19.98 4.59
C ALA A 159 -5.19 -18.60 4.09
N LEU A 160 -4.39 -17.57 4.35
CA LEU A 160 -4.63 -16.21 3.84
C LEU A 160 -4.66 -16.17 2.32
N GLY A 161 -3.74 -16.87 1.65
CA GLY A 161 -3.73 -16.99 0.20
C GLY A 161 -5.01 -17.60 -0.35
N LYS A 162 -5.50 -18.70 0.22
CA LYS A 162 -6.78 -19.31 -0.18
C LYS A 162 -7.98 -18.40 0.07
N GLN A 163 -7.95 -17.58 1.13
CA GLN A 163 -9.02 -16.64 1.43
C GLN A 163 -9.03 -15.45 0.47
N LEU A 164 -7.87 -14.84 0.21
CA LEU A 164 -7.74 -13.61 -0.57
C LEU A 164 -7.66 -13.87 -2.08
N PHE A 165 -7.10 -15.01 -2.49
CA PHE A 165 -6.87 -15.38 -3.89
C PHE A 165 -7.45 -16.75 -4.28
N PRO A 166 -8.70 -17.10 -3.90
CA PRO A 166 -9.31 -18.41 -4.20
C PRO A 166 -9.47 -18.68 -5.71
N PHE A 167 -9.40 -17.65 -6.54
CA PHE A 167 -9.54 -17.74 -7.99
C PHE A 167 -8.30 -18.30 -8.70
N SER A 168 -7.15 -18.35 -8.02
CA SER A 168 -5.87 -18.73 -8.60
C SER A 168 -5.35 -20.02 -7.96
N PRO A 169 -4.81 -20.98 -8.75
CA PRO A 169 -4.08 -22.12 -8.18
C PRO A 169 -2.76 -21.67 -7.51
N TYR A 170 -2.29 -20.45 -7.80
CA TYR A 170 -1.06 -19.87 -7.25
C TYR A 170 -1.32 -18.93 -6.06
N SER A 171 -2.34 -19.25 -5.27
CA SER A 171 -2.81 -18.41 -4.18
C SER A 171 -1.74 -18.18 -3.10
N TYR A 172 -0.87 -19.18 -2.87
CA TYR A 172 0.23 -19.06 -1.93
C TYR A 172 1.33 -18.12 -2.43
N GLN A 173 1.69 -18.19 -3.72
CA GLN A 173 2.70 -17.34 -4.34
C GLN A 173 2.25 -15.87 -4.35
N LEU A 174 0.96 -15.61 -4.60
CA LEU A 174 0.39 -14.27 -4.46
C LEU A 174 0.50 -13.73 -3.03
N ALA A 175 0.17 -14.55 -2.03
CA ALA A 175 0.24 -14.15 -0.62
C ALA A 175 1.69 -13.92 -0.15
N ILE A 176 2.61 -14.81 -0.51
CA ILE A 176 3.99 -14.74 -0.03
C ILE A 176 4.78 -13.61 -0.67
N CYS A 177 4.46 -13.18 -1.90
CA CYS A 177 5.08 -12.01 -2.51
C CYS A 177 4.64 -10.70 -1.83
N ILE A 178 3.37 -10.59 -1.41
CA ILE A 178 2.95 -9.43 -0.57
C ILE A 178 3.67 -9.48 0.78
N TYR A 179 3.71 -10.67 1.40
CA TYR A 179 4.40 -10.83 2.68
C TYR A 179 5.89 -10.47 2.56
N ASP A 180 6.59 -10.97 1.55
CA ASP A 180 8.01 -10.66 1.34
C ASP A 180 8.24 -9.17 1.09
N TRP A 181 7.39 -8.51 0.28
CA TRP A 181 7.41 -7.05 0.13
C TRP A 181 7.25 -6.31 1.47
N ALA A 182 6.41 -6.78 2.38
CA ALA A 182 6.24 -6.15 3.69
C ALA A 182 7.41 -6.40 4.66
N THR A 183 8.33 -7.32 4.33
CA THR A 183 9.57 -7.56 5.08
C THR A 183 10.75 -6.73 4.53
N ALA A 184 11.94 -6.91 5.09
CA ALA A 184 13.19 -6.32 4.63
C ALA A 184 13.50 -6.50 3.12
N SER A 185 12.95 -7.54 2.49
CA SER A 185 13.10 -7.79 1.04
C SER A 185 12.60 -6.63 0.16
N PHE A 186 11.77 -5.73 0.70
CA PHE A 186 11.41 -4.48 0.02
C PHE A 186 12.65 -3.74 -0.51
N THR A 187 13.77 -3.79 0.23
CA THR A 187 15.04 -3.15 -0.15
C THR A 187 15.56 -3.64 -1.51
N ARG A 188 15.49 -4.96 -1.77
CA ARG A 188 15.84 -5.55 -3.08
C ARG A 188 14.97 -4.94 -4.17
N LEU A 189 13.65 -4.97 -3.96
CA LEU A 189 12.68 -4.52 -4.96
C LEU A 189 12.84 -3.04 -5.27
N VAL A 190 13.06 -2.21 -4.24
CA VAL A 190 13.33 -0.77 -4.37
C VAL A 190 14.61 -0.53 -5.15
N PHE A 191 15.75 -1.10 -4.73
CA PHE A 191 17.05 -0.85 -5.37
C PHE A 191 17.04 -1.25 -6.84
N MET A 192 16.45 -2.41 -7.15
CA MET A 192 16.37 -2.89 -8.51
C MET A 192 15.42 -2.08 -9.41
N LYS A 193 14.61 -1.16 -8.85
CA LYS A 193 13.67 -0.34 -9.63
C LYS A 193 14.04 1.14 -9.68
N ILE A 194 14.41 1.76 -8.56
CA ILE A 194 14.72 3.20 -8.54
C ILE A 194 16.01 3.51 -9.33
N PHE A 195 16.98 2.58 -9.30
CA PHE A 195 18.24 2.66 -10.04
C PHE A 195 18.15 2.16 -11.49
N GLU A 196 16.94 2.00 -12.05
CA GLU A 196 16.76 1.74 -13.49
C GLU A 196 16.72 3.04 -14.30
N TYR A 197 17.47 3.08 -15.42
CA TYR A 197 17.31 4.10 -16.46
C TYR A 197 16.11 3.74 -17.35
N THR A 198 14.91 4.16 -16.94
CA THR A 198 13.64 3.69 -17.52
C THR A 198 13.36 4.20 -18.94
N ASP A 199 14.06 5.23 -19.41
CA ASP A 199 13.87 5.78 -20.76
C ASP A 199 14.83 5.14 -21.77
N LEU A 200 15.73 4.28 -21.31
CA LEU A 200 16.70 3.57 -22.15
C LEU A 200 16.24 2.14 -22.43
N ARG A 201 16.47 1.68 -23.67
CA ARG A 201 16.11 0.33 -24.09
C ARG A 201 16.78 -0.72 -23.19
N GLY A 202 15.97 -1.63 -22.67
CA GLY A 202 16.44 -2.72 -21.81
C GLY A 202 16.66 -2.32 -20.36
N ASN A 203 16.23 -1.12 -19.95
CA ASN A 203 16.28 -0.55 -18.60
C ASN A 203 17.57 -0.93 -17.87
N PRO A 204 18.74 -0.43 -18.32
CA PRO A 204 20.00 -0.71 -17.63
C PRO A 204 19.94 -0.22 -16.18
N LEU A 205 20.76 -0.81 -15.33
CA LEU A 205 20.84 -0.50 -13.90
C LEU A 205 22.09 0.33 -13.60
N ASP A 206 21.96 1.27 -12.67
CA ASP A 206 23.10 1.93 -12.04
C ASP A 206 23.73 1.01 -10.98
N MET A 207 24.54 0.06 -11.46
CA MET A 207 25.19 -0.97 -10.63
C MET A 207 26.11 -0.38 -9.56
N THR A 208 26.70 0.79 -9.82
CA THR A 208 27.60 1.44 -8.86
C THR A 208 26.82 1.91 -7.64
N SER A 209 25.68 2.57 -7.87
CA SER A 209 24.82 3.03 -6.78
C SER A 209 24.18 1.86 -6.04
N ILE A 210 23.69 0.83 -6.73
CA ILE A 210 23.13 -0.37 -6.07
C ILE A 210 24.17 -1.01 -5.14
N ALA A 211 25.41 -1.23 -5.60
CA ALA A 211 26.47 -1.79 -4.76
C ALA A 211 26.80 -0.87 -3.57
N GLN A 212 26.82 0.44 -3.78
CA GLN A 212 27.04 1.42 -2.71
C GLN A 212 25.92 1.34 -1.66
N MET A 213 24.65 1.20 -2.09
CA MET A 213 23.50 1.12 -1.18
C MET A 213 23.48 -0.18 -0.38
N ILE A 214 23.82 -1.32 -1.00
CA ILE A 214 23.97 -2.59 -0.28
C ILE A 214 25.09 -2.47 0.77
N TRP A 215 26.24 -1.92 0.39
CA TRP A 215 27.40 -1.80 1.28
C TRP A 215 27.18 -0.80 2.43
N ALA A 216 26.55 0.33 2.15
CA ALA A 216 26.29 1.37 3.16
C ALA A 216 25.11 1.03 4.07
N SER A 217 24.37 -0.06 3.79
CA SER A 217 23.24 -0.48 4.61
C SER A 217 23.69 -0.82 6.03
N ASN A 218 23.09 -0.14 7.00
CA ASN A 218 23.36 -0.32 8.43
C ASN A 218 22.06 -0.31 9.25
N PHE A 219 20.92 -0.58 8.60
CA PHE A 219 19.61 -0.53 9.23
C PHE A 219 19.35 -1.83 10.00
N ALA A 220 19.60 -1.80 11.31
CA ALA A 220 19.46 -2.96 12.20
C ALA A 220 20.20 -4.22 11.70
N THR A 221 19.49 -5.25 11.24
CA THR A 221 20.10 -6.47 10.68
C THR A 221 20.36 -6.41 9.18
N TYR A 222 20.00 -5.30 8.52
CA TYR A 222 20.21 -5.10 7.10
C TYR A 222 21.61 -4.53 6.91
N THR A 223 22.59 -5.41 7.00
CA THR A 223 24.01 -5.07 6.85
C THR A 223 24.65 -6.03 5.85
N PRO A 224 25.69 -5.60 5.12
CA PRO A 224 26.37 -6.49 4.19
C PRO A 224 27.03 -7.71 4.86
N GLN A 225 27.17 -7.73 6.18
CA GLN A 225 27.65 -8.91 6.93
C GLN A 225 26.54 -9.89 7.32
N ASN A 226 25.27 -9.47 7.23
CA ASN A 226 24.15 -10.31 7.58
C ASN A 226 23.84 -11.31 6.44
N PRO A 227 23.79 -12.62 6.73
CA PRO A 227 23.55 -13.65 5.71
C PRO A 227 22.16 -13.57 5.10
N ASP A 228 21.11 -13.25 5.87
CA ASP A 228 19.74 -13.17 5.36
C ASP A 228 19.57 -11.93 4.47
N PHE A 229 20.19 -10.80 4.85
CA PHE A 229 20.23 -9.58 4.04
C PHE A 229 20.91 -9.81 2.70
N MET A 230 22.16 -10.31 2.70
CA MET A 230 22.88 -10.54 1.45
C MET A 230 22.23 -11.63 0.60
N LYS A 231 21.66 -12.66 1.22
CA LYS A 231 20.93 -13.70 0.50
C LYS A 231 19.66 -13.19 -0.18
N SER A 232 19.01 -12.16 0.37
CA SER A 232 17.90 -11.50 -0.32
C SER A 232 18.34 -10.93 -1.68
N PHE A 233 19.62 -10.59 -1.85
CA PHE A 233 20.26 -10.17 -3.11
C PHE A 233 20.94 -11.30 -3.88
N LEU A 234 20.75 -12.57 -3.48
CA LEU A 234 21.46 -13.76 -4.01
C LEU A 234 22.97 -13.76 -3.77
N MET A 235 23.42 -13.03 -2.75
CA MET A 235 24.83 -12.83 -2.42
C MET A 235 25.20 -13.46 -1.06
N GLU A 236 26.49 -13.57 -0.81
CA GLU A 236 27.05 -14.00 0.47
C GLU A 236 27.49 -12.78 1.32
N PRO A 237 27.56 -12.92 2.66
CA PRO A 237 28.13 -11.89 3.54
C PRO A 237 29.45 -11.32 3.02
N SER A 238 29.58 -10.00 3.11
CA SER A 238 30.71 -9.25 2.60
C SER A 238 31.29 -8.29 3.63
N ASN A 239 32.61 -8.11 3.59
CA ASN A 239 33.37 -7.16 4.44
C ASN A 239 34.01 -6.02 3.64
N SER A 240 33.68 -5.87 2.35
CA SER A 240 34.15 -4.72 1.56
C SER A 240 33.21 -4.37 0.42
N LEU A 241 33.14 -3.08 0.06
CA LEU A 241 32.43 -2.62 -1.13
C LEU A 241 32.94 -3.28 -2.43
N ALA A 242 34.24 -3.55 -2.52
CA ALA A 242 34.82 -4.20 -3.70
C ALA A 242 34.27 -5.62 -3.89
N ASP A 243 34.08 -6.35 -2.80
CA ASP A 243 33.49 -7.68 -2.83
C ASP A 243 31.98 -7.64 -3.13
N VAL A 244 31.24 -6.68 -2.54
CA VAL A 244 29.83 -6.43 -2.92
C VAL A 244 29.70 -6.20 -4.43
N ARG A 245 30.54 -5.34 -5.02
CA ARG A 245 30.53 -5.09 -6.48
C ARG A 245 30.79 -6.37 -7.28
N ARG A 246 31.84 -7.11 -6.93
CA ARG A 246 32.20 -8.37 -7.59
C ARG A 246 31.08 -9.39 -7.56
N GLN A 247 30.46 -9.59 -6.40
CA GLN A 247 29.34 -10.51 -6.25
C GLN A 247 28.12 -10.02 -7.04
N LEU A 248 27.81 -8.72 -6.98
CA LEU A 248 26.67 -8.11 -7.68
C LEU A 248 26.78 -8.27 -9.21
N ASP A 249 27.98 -8.08 -9.78
CA ASP A 249 28.24 -8.29 -11.21
C ASP A 249 27.94 -9.74 -11.66
N ILE A 250 28.11 -10.71 -10.77
CA ILE A 250 27.83 -12.14 -11.04
C ILE A 250 26.32 -12.41 -10.97
N VAL A 251 25.65 -11.89 -9.94
CA VAL A 251 24.25 -12.26 -9.66
C VAL A 251 23.22 -11.38 -10.39
N VAL A 252 23.61 -10.24 -10.95
CA VAL A 252 22.66 -9.27 -11.52
C VAL A 252 21.66 -9.86 -12.53
N PRO A 253 22.02 -10.80 -13.44
CA PRO A 253 21.04 -11.34 -14.38
C PRO A 253 19.90 -12.09 -13.68
N GLU A 254 20.24 -12.85 -12.64
CA GLU A 254 19.27 -13.62 -11.86
C GLU A 254 18.52 -12.73 -10.86
N LEU A 255 19.21 -11.80 -10.20
CA LEU A 255 18.62 -10.84 -9.29
C LEU A 255 17.61 -9.93 -10.01
N ARG A 256 17.90 -9.53 -11.25
CA ARG A 256 16.97 -8.78 -12.09
C ARG A 256 15.75 -9.62 -12.46
N ARG A 257 15.96 -10.88 -12.88
CA ARG A 257 14.86 -11.81 -13.14
C ARG A 257 13.98 -11.99 -11.90
N LEU A 258 14.59 -12.12 -10.72
CA LEU A 258 13.89 -12.19 -9.44
C LEU A 258 13.03 -10.96 -9.21
N SER A 259 13.61 -9.76 -9.26
CA SER A 259 12.86 -8.51 -9.09
C SER A 259 11.72 -8.37 -10.10
N ASP A 260 11.94 -8.71 -11.37
CA ASP A 260 10.93 -8.59 -12.41
C ASP A 260 9.79 -9.61 -12.26
N VAL A 261 10.10 -10.86 -11.90
CA VAL A 261 9.09 -11.90 -11.65
C VAL A 261 8.26 -11.56 -10.42
N GLU A 262 8.93 -11.19 -9.34
CA GLU A 262 8.28 -10.86 -8.07
C GLU A 262 7.38 -9.62 -8.22
N ASN A 263 7.84 -8.55 -8.88
CA ASN A 263 7.00 -7.38 -9.16
C ASN A 263 5.75 -7.72 -9.99
N ARG A 264 5.84 -8.66 -10.95
CA ARG A 264 4.66 -9.10 -11.73
C ARG A 264 3.66 -9.86 -10.86
N VAL A 265 4.14 -10.79 -10.01
CA VAL A 265 3.29 -11.55 -9.09
C VAL A 265 2.67 -10.63 -8.04
N LEU A 266 3.45 -9.68 -7.51
CA LEU A 266 3.00 -8.67 -6.56
C LEU A 266 1.93 -7.76 -7.17
N ALA A 267 2.14 -7.27 -8.40
CA ALA A 267 1.14 -6.46 -9.10
C ALA A 267 -0.18 -7.21 -9.35
N ALA A 268 -0.10 -8.52 -9.65
CA ALA A 268 -1.28 -9.38 -9.75
C ALA A 268 -1.98 -9.53 -8.39
N ALA A 269 -1.23 -9.71 -7.30
CA ALA A 269 -1.75 -9.85 -5.95
C ALA A 269 -2.46 -8.56 -5.49
N PHE A 270 -1.85 -7.40 -5.68
CA PHE A 270 -2.43 -6.09 -5.38
C PHE A 270 -3.77 -5.85 -6.08
N GLN A 271 -3.89 -6.17 -7.36
CA GLN A 271 -5.17 -6.03 -8.08
C GLN A 271 -6.31 -6.84 -7.43
N ALA A 272 -5.99 -7.95 -6.76
CA ALA A 272 -6.95 -8.80 -6.08
C ALA A 272 -7.24 -8.38 -4.62
N MET A 273 -6.48 -7.45 -4.04
CA MET A 273 -6.69 -7.01 -2.65
C MET A 273 -7.99 -6.20 -2.46
N PRO A 274 -8.63 -6.29 -1.27
CA PRO A 274 -9.81 -5.50 -0.96
C PRO A 274 -9.52 -3.99 -1.00
N ARG A 275 -10.53 -3.21 -1.39
CA ARG A 275 -10.47 -1.73 -1.40
C ARG A 275 -10.80 -1.14 -0.04
N THR A 276 -10.35 0.08 0.18
CA THR A 276 -10.66 0.88 1.36
C THR A 276 -11.52 2.09 0.99
N SER A 277 -12.52 2.41 1.81
CA SER A 277 -13.34 3.61 1.61
C SER A 277 -12.57 4.88 1.98
N VAL A 278 -12.67 5.92 1.14
CA VAL A 278 -12.10 7.24 1.47
C VAL A 278 -12.81 7.89 2.64
N LEU A 279 -14.02 7.46 2.98
CA LEU A 279 -14.74 8.02 4.13
C LEU A 279 -14.34 7.33 5.45
N ALA A 280 -13.83 6.10 5.38
CA ALA A 280 -13.21 5.45 6.54
C ALA A 280 -11.80 6.00 6.77
N LYS A 281 -11.07 6.24 5.68
CA LYS A 281 -9.68 6.69 5.67
C LYS A 281 -9.53 7.84 4.67
N PRO A 282 -9.78 9.10 5.07
CA PRO A 282 -9.82 10.25 4.16
C PRO A 282 -8.46 10.66 3.63
N GLN A 283 -7.41 10.37 4.38
CA GLN A 283 -6.03 10.57 4.01
C GLN A 283 -5.21 9.33 4.36
N LEU A 284 -4.13 9.16 3.62
CA LEU A 284 -3.08 8.19 3.92
C LEU A 284 -1.76 8.95 4.07
N PHE A 285 -0.84 8.43 4.86
CA PHE A 285 0.42 9.07 5.20
C PHE A 285 1.59 8.13 4.92
N SER A 286 2.69 8.67 4.41
CA SER A 286 3.92 7.90 4.24
C SER A 286 5.08 8.70 4.80
N GLY A 287 5.77 8.14 5.79
CA GLY A 287 7.10 8.60 6.13
C GLY A 287 8.05 8.00 5.11
N GLN A 288 8.74 8.84 4.34
CA GLN A 288 9.78 8.32 3.47
C GLN A 288 10.85 7.71 4.36
N VAL A 289 11.02 6.39 4.24
CA VAL A 289 11.83 5.62 5.17
C VAL A 289 13.24 6.19 5.18
N ASP A 290 13.77 6.47 6.37
CA ASP A 290 15.20 6.75 6.57
C ASP A 290 16.01 5.47 6.38
N ILE A 291 16.02 4.99 5.13
CA ILE A 291 16.98 4.04 4.65
C ILE A 291 18.28 4.82 4.65
N PHE A 292 19.04 4.75 5.73
CA PHE A 292 20.21 5.58 6.02
C PHE A 292 21.13 5.84 4.82
N GLN A 293 21.27 4.85 3.93
CA GLN A 293 22.06 4.93 2.72
C GLN A 293 21.38 5.68 1.55
N LEU A 294 20.05 5.65 1.46
CA LEU A 294 19.25 6.42 0.49
C LEU A 294 18.89 7.78 1.09
N GLY A 295 19.80 8.74 0.95
CA GLY A 295 19.52 10.13 1.31
C GLY A 295 18.42 10.76 0.43
N VAL A 296 17.96 11.95 0.82
CA VAL A 296 16.92 12.72 0.12
C VAL A 296 17.24 13.02 -1.35
N GLU A 297 18.51 12.91 -1.74
CA GLU A 297 18.97 13.03 -3.13
C GLU A 297 18.53 11.88 -4.06
N HIS A 298 17.97 10.79 -3.51
CA HIS A 298 17.39 9.71 -4.30
C HIS A 298 15.87 9.85 -4.48
N PHE A 299 15.21 10.79 -3.78
CA PHE A 299 13.77 11.03 -3.92
C PHE A 299 13.34 11.21 -5.39
N GLY A 300 14.12 11.96 -6.16
CA GLY A 300 13.79 12.25 -7.56
C GLY A 300 13.78 11.01 -8.46
N ILE A 301 14.60 9.99 -8.18
CA ILE A 301 14.76 8.81 -9.05
C ILE A 301 13.69 7.74 -8.83
N GLU A 302 12.84 7.93 -7.83
CA GLU A 302 11.65 7.12 -7.59
C GLU A 302 10.57 7.33 -8.66
N PHE A 303 10.69 8.38 -9.48
CA PHE A 303 9.68 8.78 -10.45
C PHE A 303 10.11 8.60 -11.91
N LEU A 304 9.14 8.26 -12.77
CA LEU A 304 9.34 8.15 -14.22
C LEU A 304 9.65 9.49 -14.90
N GLN A 305 9.27 10.61 -14.28
CA GLN A 305 9.51 11.96 -14.81
C GLN A 305 10.93 12.48 -14.53
N SER A 306 11.76 11.73 -13.79
CA SER A 306 13.15 12.12 -13.55
C SER A 306 13.93 12.19 -14.86
N PRO A 307 14.58 13.32 -15.19
CA PRO A 307 15.37 13.43 -16.42
C PRO A 307 16.57 12.49 -16.43
N LEU A 308 16.99 11.97 -15.27
CA LEU A 308 18.08 11.01 -15.16
C LEU A 308 17.73 9.65 -15.77
N ASN A 309 16.45 9.36 -15.98
CA ASN A 309 15.99 8.12 -16.62
C ASN A 309 16.48 7.97 -18.06
N ALA A 310 16.82 9.08 -18.72
CA ALA A 310 17.41 9.13 -20.06
C ALA A 310 18.94 8.93 -20.08
N GLY A 311 19.56 8.71 -18.92
CA GLY A 311 20.99 8.46 -18.79
C GLY A 311 21.87 9.73 -18.76
N PRO A 312 23.15 9.65 -19.15
CA PRO A 312 23.80 8.49 -19.75
C PRO A 312 24.07 7.34 -18.75
N ILE A 313 24.14 6.11 -19.27
CA ILE A 313 24.46 4.91 -18.49
C ILE A 313 25.81 5.08 -17.77
N GLY A 314 25.87 4.65 -16.50
CA GLY A 314 27.08 4.72 -15.68
C GLY A 314 27.26 6.07 -14.97
N LYS A 315 26.32 7.00 -15.12
CA LYS A 315 26.22 8.18 -14.26
C LYS A 315 25.28 7.91 -13.09
N PRO A 316 25.69 8.23 -11.84
CA PRO A 316 24.84 8.00 -10.69
C PRO A 316 23.44 8.58 -10.87
N LEU A 317 22.42 7.76 -10.60
CA LEU A 317 21.02 8.20 -10.54
C LEU A 317 20.79 8.94 -9.21
N VAL A 318 21.27 10.18 -9.14
CA VAL A 318 21.17 11.04 -7.96
C VAL A 318 20.83 12.46 -8.38
N MET A 319 19.87 13.09 -7.70
CA MET A 319 19.48 14.48 -7.94
C MET A 319 19.23 15.21 -6.62
N PRO A 320 19.75 16.44 -6.42
CA PRO A 320 19.40 17.22 -5.24
C PRO A 320 17.88 17.33 -5.04
N PHE A 321 17.40 17.07 -3.84
CA PHE A 321 15.96 17.07 -3.51
C PHE A 321 15.24 18.36 -3.96
N ALA A 322 15.85 19.52 -3.70
CA ALA A 322 15.33 20.82 -4.13
C ALA A 322 15.17 20.94 -5.66
N ASN A 323 16.03 20.29 -6.44
CA ASN A 323 15.93 20.29 -7.90
C ASN A 323 14.74 19.45 -8.37
N ALA A 324 14.46 18.32 -7.72
CA ALA A 324 13.27 17.51 -8.01
C ALA A 324 11.99 18.32 -7.72
N LEU A 325 11.90 18.92 -6.52
CA LEU A 325 10.74 19.71 -6.09
C LEU A 325 10.52 21.00 -6.90
N SER A 326 11.57 21.60 -7.47
CA SER A 326 11.44 22.78 -8.33
C SER A 326 11.22 22.46 -9.81
N SER A 327 11.24 21.18 -10.19
CA SER A 327 11.12 20.75 -11.59
C SER A 327 9.88 19.87 -11.83
N PHE A 328 10.05 18.55 -11.94
CA PHE A 328 8.99 17.61 -12.29
C PHE A 328 8.11 17.21 -11.10
N ALA A 329 8.59 17.38 -9.87
CA ALA A 329 7.83 17.15 -8.64
C ALA A 329 7.31 18.46 -8.02
N ALA A 330 7.23 19.55 -8.80
CA ALA A 330 6.66 20.82 -8.35
C ALA A 330 5.12 20.77 -8.24
N PRO A 331 4.50 21.62 -7.39
CA PRO A 331 3.04 21.74 -7.33
C PRO A 331 2.40 21.94 -8.71
N GLY A 332 1.29 21.24 -8.95
CA GLY A 332 0.59 21.20 -10.24
C GLY A 332 1.18 20.23 -11.27
N LYS A 333 2.29 19.54 -10.97
CA LYS A 333 2.85 18.49 -11.82
C LYS A 333 2.31 17.12 -11.44
N VAL A 334 2.35 16.19 -12.40
CA VAL A 334 2.02 14.79 -12.19
C VAL A 334 3.30 13.97 -12.15
N ILE A 335 3.50 13.24 -11.06
CA ILE A 335 4.59 12.28 -10.88
C ILE A 335 4.05 10.86 -10.94
N THR A 336 4.87 9.89 -11.34
CA THR A 336 4.49 8.48 -11.45
C THR A 336 5.59 7.61 -10.89
N THR A 337 5.27 6.74 -9.93
CA THR A 337 6.27 5.95 -9.20
C THR A 337 6.84 4.82 -10.06
N LYS A 338 8.13 4.51 -9.88
CA LYS A 338 8.82 3.35 -10.46
C LYS A 338 8.61 2.06 -9.67
N MET A 339 8.25 2.19 -8.39
CA MET A 339 8.12 1.09 -7.45
C MET A 339 6.88 1.24 -6.57
N VAL A 340 6.65 0.26 -5.69
CA VAL A 340 5.50 0.21 -4.79
C VAL A 340 5.63 1.25 -3.70
N TYR A 341 4.62 2.09 -3.52
CA TYR A 341 4.67 3.18 -2.56
C TYR A 341 3.77 2.88 -1.36
N ALA A 342 4.39 2.72 -0.19
CA ALA A 342 3.75 2.26 1.04
C ALA A 342 3.29 3.44 1.92
N PHE A 343 2.10 3.29 2.49
CA PHE A 343 1.42 4.27 3.34
C PHE A 343 0.80 3.59 4.55
N THR A 344 0.54 4.38 5.59
CA THR A 344 -0.29 4.07 6.76
C THR A 344 -1.49 5.04 6.78
N ASP A 345 -2.41 4.86 7.72
CA ASP A 345 -3.50 5.81 7.97
C ASP A 345 -3.27 6.68 9.22
N SER A 346 -2.08 6.61 9.81
CA SER A 346 -1.67 7.39 10.97
C SER A 346 -0.50 8.31 10.60
N PHE A 347 -0.68 9.62 10.78
CA PHE A 347 0.42 10.58 10.62
C PHE A 347 1.57 10.25 11.60
N ASN A 348 1.24 9.81 12.81
CA ASN A 348 2.23 9.49 13.83
C ASN A 348 3.10 8.30 13.42
N ASP A 349 2.47 7.27 12.86
CA ASP A 349 3.17 6.08 12.36
C ASP A 349 4.05 6.47 11.16
N ALA A 350 3.56 7.35 10.28
CA ALA A 350 4.37 7.89 9.18
C ALA A 350 5.58 8.68 9.71
N LEU A 351 5.39 9.55 10.70
CA LEU A 351 6.47 10.32 11.29
C LEU A 351 7.55 9.41 11.91
N HIS A 352 7.15 8.30 12.53
CA HIS A 352 8.08 7.31 13.11
C HIS A 352 9.10 6.76 12.10
N TYR A 353 8.71 6.64 10.82
CA TYR A 353 9.58 6.12 9.76
C TYR A 353 10.26 7.21 8.91
N SER A 354 9.91 8.49 9.11
CA SER A 354 10.32 9.60 8.23
C SER A 354 11.81 9.93 8.31
N ASN A 355 12.43 10.16 7.15
CA ASN A 355 13.77 10.72 6.99
C ASN A 355 13.79 12.27 6.90
N GLY A 356 12.71 12.91 7.34
CA GLY A 356 12.48 14.35 7.16
C GLY A 356 11.48 14.67 6.05
N ILE A 357 11.02 13.67 5.29
CA ILE A 357 9.97 13.82 4.29
C ILE A 357 8.73 13.02 4.72
N VAL A 358 7.59 13.71 4.82
CA VAL A 358 6.28 13.08 5.02
C VAL A 358 5.41 13.36 3.80
N ILE A 359 4.87 12.31 3.22
CA ILE A 359 3.90 12.39 2.12
C ILE A 359 2.50 12.26 2.70
N VAL A 360 1.66 13.25 2.39
CA VAL A 360 0.22 13.23 2.70
C VAL A 360 -0.52 12.91 1.41
N MET A 361 -1.23 11.78 1.38
CA MET A 361 -2.07 11.41 0.26
C MET A 361 -3.51 11.84 0.53
N ASN A 362 -3.99 12.80 -0.24
CA ASN A 362 -5.39 13.23 -0.25
C ASN A 362 -6.25 12.29 -1.09
N PHE A 363 -7.54 12.22 -0.75
CA PHE A 363 -8.51 11.41 -1.48
C PHE A 363 -8.52 11.76 -2.99
N PRO A 364 -8.86 10.79 -3.87
CA PRO A 364 -8.85 10.99 -5.33
C PRO A 364 -9.70 12.18 -5.81
N ASP A 365 -9.21 12.94 -6.79
CA ASP A 365 -9.97 14.06 -7.41
C ASP A 365 -11.02 13.59 -8.43
N ASP A 366 -10.99 12.31 -8.78
CA ASP A 366 -11.86 11.73 -9.79
C ASP A 366 -13.30 11.50 -9.31
N GLY A 367 -13.60 11.84 -8.06
CA GLY A 367 -14.90 11.64 -7.43
C GLY A 367 -15.14 10.22 -6.91
N SER A 368 -14.11 9.36 -6.88
CA SER A 368 -14.17 8.05 -6.26
C SER A 368 -14.46 8.14 -4.76
N TRP A 369 -15.19 7.13 -4.27
CA TRP A 369 -15.49 6.95 -2.85
C TRP A 369 -14.57 5.91 -2.18
N VAL A 370 -13.65 5.36 -2.95
CA VAL A 370 -12.70 4.35 -2.52
C VAL A 370 -11.32 4.67 -3.03
N TRP A 371 -10.31 4.22 -2.30
CA TRP A 371 -8.95 4.15 -2.79
C TRP A 371 -8.85 3.00 -3.80
N GLU A 372 -9.08 3.30 -5.09
CA GLU A 372 -9.03 2.26 -6.15
C GLU A 372 -7.64 1.67 -6.34
N ALA A 373 -6.59 2.49 -6.14
CA ALA A 373 -5.20 2.10 -6.37
C ALA A 373 -4.43 1.77 -5.07
N ALA A 374 -4.97 2.10 -3.89
CA ALA A 374 -4.33 1.77 -2.62
C ALA A 374 -4.86 0.44 -2.09
N ASN A 375 -3.96 -0.52 -1.92
CA ASN A 375 -4.29 -1.88 -1.55
C ASN A 375 -4.02 -2.08 -0.07
N TYR A 376 -5.03 -2.48 0.71
CA TYR A 376 -4.84 -2.75 2.13
C TYR A 376 -4.15 -4.11 2.31
N VAL A 377 -2.86 -4.09 2.65
CA VAL A 377 -1.99 -5.28 2.68
C VAL A 377 -1.66 -5.77 4.08
N THR A 378 -2.04 -5.04 5.13
CA THR A 378 -1.81 -5.42 6.54
C THR A 378 -2.10 -6.89 6.87
N PRO A 379 -3.18 -7.54 6.37
CA PRO A 379 -3.39 -8.96 6.67
C PRO A 379 -2.25 -9.88 6.24
N LEU A 380 -1.43 -9.45 5.28
CA LEU A 380 -0.25 -10.14 4.76
C LEU A 380 1.07 -9.45 5.17
N SER A 381 1.06 -8.43 6.03
CA SER A 381 2.28 -7.80 6.55
C SER A 381 3.00 -8.71 7.56
N ASP A 382 4.29 -8.49 7.80
CA ASP A 382 5.08 -9.26 8.78
C ASP A 382 4.73 -8.91 10.23
N ASP A 383 4.22 -7.70 10.44
CA ASP A 383 3.73 -7.17 11.72
C ASP A 383 2.23 -6.87 11.65
N ALA A 384 1.43 -7.61 12.44
CA ALA A 384 -0.02 -7.43 12.48
C ALA A 384 -0.45 -6.08 13.10
N ALA A 385 0.44 -5.39 13.82
CA ALA A 385 0.16 -4.06 14.36
C ALA A 385 0.41 -2.95 13.32
N LYS A 386 1.13 -3.24 12.23
CA LYS A 386 1.48 -2.26 11.20
C LYS A 386 0.35 -2.12 10.17
N ILE A 387 -0.32 -0.98 10.19
CA ILE A 387 -1.27 -0.62 9.15
C ILE A 387 -0.50 -0.24 7.88
N GLU A 388 -0.82 -0.88 6.76
CA GLU A 388 -0.08 -0.75 5.52
C GLU A 388 -1.02 -0.78 4.30
N TYR A 389 -0.88 0.26 3.49
CA TYR A 389 -1.56 0.47 2.22
C TYR A 389 -0.52 0.69 1.13
N ASP A 390 -0.60 -0.11 0.07
CA ASP A 390 0.38 -0.04 -1.01
C ASP A 390 -0.24 0.44 -2.31
N PHE A 391 0.41 1.45 -2.92
CA PHE A 391 0.16 1.83 -4.31
C PHE A 391 1.13 1.07 -5.22
N PRO A 392 0.64 0.41 -6.28
CA PRO A 392 1.50 -0.34 -7.20
C PRO A 392 2.44 0.61 -7.99
N PRO A 393 3.54 0.08 -8.56
CA PRO A 393 4.38 0.82 -9.49
C PRO A 393 3.55 1.34 -10.67
N GLY A 394 3.92 2.51 -11.19
CA GLY A 394 3.18 3.16 -12.27
C GLY A 394 1.95 3.94 -11.80
N THR A 395 1.70 4.04 -10.50
CA THR A 395 0.65 4.92 -9.97
C THR A 395 1.05 6.38 -10.15
N SER A 396 0.15 7.17 -10.74
CA SER A 396 0.36 8.60 -10.96
C SER A 396 -0.31 9.44 -9.87
N PHE A 397 0.36 10.52 -9.48
CA PHE A 397 -0.10 11.44 -8.44
C PHE A 397 0.07 12.88 -8.91
N LEU A 398 -0.94 13.72 -8.68
CA LEU A 398 -0.82 15.16 -8.76
C LEU A 398 -0.13 15.67 -7.50
N VAL A 399 0.95 16.43 -7.66
CA VAL A 399 1.57 17.16 -6.56
C VAL A 399 0.72 18.40 -6.27
N GLN A 400 0.12 18.45 -5.08
CA GLN A 400 -0.71 19.58 -4.66
C GLN A 400 0.12 20.67 -3.97
N SER A 401 1.04 20.26 -3.09
CA SER A 401 1.93 21.18 -2.39
C SER A 401 3.22 20.47 -1.95
N ALA A 402 4.24 21.28 -1.64
CA ALA A 402 5.47 20.86 -1.00
C ALA A 402 5.85 21.95 0.01
N ASP A 403 5.51 21.73 1.27
CA ASP A 403 5.59 22.71 2.34
C ASP A 403 6.67 22.30 3.36
N THR A 404 7.24 23.28 4.04
CA THR A 404 8.18 23.03 5.13
C THR A 404 7.52 23.35 6.46
N ALA A 405 7.62 22.44 7.42
CA ALA A 405 7.08 22.58 8.75
C ALA A 405 8.17 22.38 9.80
N ILE A 406 8.07 23.08 10.93
CA ILE A 406 8.89 22.81 12.11
C ILE A 406 8.02 22.02 13.09
N VAL A 407 8.49 20.86 13.50
CA VAL A 407 7.77 19.97 14.42
C VAL A 407 8.62 19.69 15.65
N ASP A 408 7.95 19.51 16.79
CA ASP A 408 8.60 19.10 18.02
C ASP A 408 8.67 17.58 18.06
N VAL A 409 9.87 17.02 17.98
CA VAL A 409 10.09 15.58 17.96
C VAL A 409 10.64 15.13 19.32
N PRO A 410 10.08 14.08 19.95
CA PRO A 410 10.61 13.56 21.21
C PRO A 410 12.07 13.10 21.05
N THR A 411 12.92 13.51 21.99
CA THR A 411 14.35 13.15 22.02
C THR A 411 14.62 11.75 22.59
N GLY A 412 13.57 11.04 23.02
CA GLY A 412 13.69 9.77 23.72
C GLY A 412 14.27 9.85 25.15
N VAL A 413 14.53 11.06 25.66
CA VAL A 413 15.05 11.32 27.02
C VAL A 413 14.06 12.20 27.80
N GLY A 414 13.20 11.57 28.61
CA GLY A 414 12.15 12.27 29.35
C GLY A 414 11.13 12.95 28.43
N ASN A 415 10.56 14.07 28.88
CA ASN A 415 9.57 14.85 28.11
C ASN A 415 10.23 15.87 27.16
N ALA A 416 11.53 15.77 26.89
CA ALA A 416 12.25 16.74 26.07
C ALA A 416 12.00 16.50 24.58
N THR A 417 11.67 17.57 23.85
CA THR A 417 11.53 17.58 22.39
C THR A 417 12.63 18.43 21.73
N THR A 418 12.95 18.12 20.48
CA THR A 418 13.79 18.93 19.58
C THR A 418 12.98 19.42 18.40
N LYS A 419 13.23 20.67 17.97
CA LYS A 419 12.62 21.21 16.77
C LYS A 419 13.31 20.66 15.54
N GLU A 420 12.55 20.00 14.68
CA GLU A 420 13.03 19.46 13.42
C GLU A 420 12.27 20.05 12.24
N THR A 421 12.96 20.14 11.10
CA THR A 421 12.37 20.62 9.85
C THR A 421 11.89 19.42 9.05
N LEU A 422 10.59 19.34 8.79
CA LEU A 422 9.99 18.37 7.89
C LEU A 422 9.61 19.03 6.57
N THR A 423 9.81 18.32 5.47
CA THR A 423 9.15 18.60 4.20
C THR A 423 7.89 17.75 4.09
N ILE A 424 6.74 18.41 3.97
CA ILE A 424 5.43 17.79 3.79
C ILE A 424 5.05 17.90 2.32
N ILE A 425 4.97 16.78 1.61
CA ILE A 425 4.54 16.73 0.21
C ILE A 425 3.10 16.23 0.17
N THR A 426 2.19 17.08 -0.29
CA THR A 426 0.79 16.69 -0.46
C THR A 426 0.57 16.17 -1.87
N LEU A 427 0.14 14.92 -1.98
CA LEU A 427 -0.16 14.23 -3.22
C LEU A 427 -1.65 13.91 -3.32
N GLN A 428 -2.12 13.72 -4.54
CA GLN A 428 -3.46 13.22 -4.83
C GLN A 428 -3.41 12.20 -5.96
N PRO A 429 -4.05 11.02 -5.85
CA PRO A 429 -4.08 10.06 -6.94
C PRO A 429 -4.64 10.68 -8.21
N HIS A 430 -3.92 10.52 -9.32
CA HIS A 430 -4.27 11.12 -10.60
C HIS A 430 -4.58 10.04 -11.63
N THR A 431 -5.85 9.93 -12.04
CA THR A 431 -6.29 8.91 -13.02
C THR A 431 -6.51 9.48 -14.42
N GLY A 432 -6.39 10.80 -14.60
CA GLY A 432 -6.71 11.51 -15.84
C GLY A 432 -8.20 11.47 -16.23
N LYS A 433 -9.06 10.87 -15.40
CA LYS A 433 -10.50 10.72 -15.64
C LYS A 433 -11.28 11.47 -14.57
N LYS A 434 -12.30 12.23 -14.95
CA LYS A 434 -13.25 12.85 -14.00
C LYS A 434 -14.55 12.05 -14.01
N ARG A 435 -15.04 11.64 -12.83
CA ARG A 435 -16.38 11.06 -12.69
C ARG A 435 -17.33 12.11 -12.11
N ALA A 436 -18.59 12.06 -12.53
CA ALA A 436 -19.62 12.91 -11.94
C ALA A 436 -19.88 12.46 -10.50
N ARG A 437 -19.51 13.29 -9.52
CA ARG A 437 -19.75 13.01 -8.10
C ARG A 437 -21.20 13.36 -7.77
N ALA A 438 -21.92 12.46 -7.10
CA ALA A 438 -23.19 12.83 -6.48
C ALA A 438 -22.94 13.89 -5.39
N ALA A 439 -23.69 14.99 -5.40
CA ALA A 439 -23.51 16.14 -4.51
C ALA A 439 -23.63 15.81 -3.00
N ILE A 440 -24.15 14.64 -2.66
CA ILE A 440 -24.62 14.22 -1.34
C ILE A 440 -23.52 14.19 -0.26
N VAL A 441 -22.22 14.05 -0.60
CA VAL A 441 -21.14 13.92 0.40
C VAL A 441 -20.02 14.96 0.22
N ALA A 442 -20.15 15.90 -0.72
CA ALA A 442 -19.22 17.03 -0.85
C ALA A 442 -19.07 17.86 0.45
N ARG A 443 -19.99 17.69 1.41
CA ARG A 443 -20.01 18.36 2.71
C ARG A 443 -19.23 17.67 3.85
N ARG A 444 -18.79 16.40 3.72
CA ARG A 444 -18.23 15.63 4.86
C ARG A 444 -16.73 15.28 4.77
N SER A 445 -16.08 15.46 3.63
CA SER A 445 -14.64 15.22 3.50
C SER A 445 -13.90 16.56 3.38
N THR A 446 -13.63 17.22 4.50
CA THR A 446 -12.56 18.23 4.53
C THR A 446 -11.25 17.45 4.56
N ALA A 447 -10.47 17.49 3.47
CA ALA A 447 -9.07 17.10 3.55
C ALA A 447 -8.43 17.90 4.68
N GLU A 448 -7.65 17.26 5.54
CA GLU A 448 -6.86 18.02 6.50
C GLU A 448 -5.93 18.94 5.72
N THR A 449 -6.00 20.23 6.03
CA THR A 449 -5.08 21.22 5.50
C THR A 449 -3.66 20.90 5.97
N VAL A 450 -2.65 21.37 5.22
CA VAL A 450 -1.26 21.33 5.69
C VAL A 450 -1.14 21.93 7.09
N ALA A 451 -1.87 22.99 7.40
CA ALA A 451 -1.90 23.59 8.73
C ALA A 451 -2.43 22.64 9.84
N SER A 452 -3.41 21.79 9.53
CA SER A 452 -3.92 20.80 10.50
C SER A 452 -3.00 19.59 10.62
N VAL A 453 -2.34 19.16 9.54
CA VAL A 453 -1.29 18.12 9.59
C VAL A 453 -0.10 18.62 10.41
N VAL A 454 0.32 19.87 10.21
CA VAL A 454 1.36 20.52 11.03
C VAL A 454 0.92 20.65 12.49
N ALA A 455 -0.34 21.03 12.75
CA ALA A 455 -0.85 21.07 14.12
C ALA A 455 -0.90 19.70 14.80
N GLN A 456 -1.23 18.63 14.07
CA GLN A 456 -1.14 17.25 14.58
C GLN A 456 0.31 16.86 14.90
N ALA A 457 1.24 17.20 14.02
CA ALA A 457 2.66 16.97 14.24
C ALA A 457 3.20 17.73 15.47
N SER A 458 2.75 18.98 15.69
CA SER A 458 3.09 19.76 16.88
C SER A 458 2.39 19.26 18.16
N ALA A 459 1.28 18.53 18.04
CA ALA A 459 0.55 17.94 19.16
C ALA A 459 1.00 16.51 19.49
N TYR A 460 2.05 16.00 18.84
CA TYR A 460 2.57 14.65 19.05
C TYR A 460 2.96 14.46 20.53
N PRO A 461 2.31 13.54 21.27
CA PRO A 461 2.58 13.38 22.68
C PRO A 461 4.00 12.84 22.91
N ALA A 462 4.75 13.50 23.81
CA ALA A 462 6.09 13.08 24.24
C ALA A 462 6.11 11.73 25.00
N THR A 463 4.94 11.14 25.27
CA THR A 463 4.75 9.99 26.16
C THR A 463 4.59 8.66 25.42
N PHE A 464 5.21 8.47 24.26
CA PHE A 464 5.45 7.10 23.81
C PHE A 464 6.54 6.50 24.70
N GLU A 465 6.10 6.00 25.88
CA GLU A 465 6.91 5.19 26.76
C GLU A 465 7.51 4.04 25.94
N LYS A 466 8.84 3.92 25.97
CA LYS A 466 9.48 2.60 25.90
C LYS A 466 8.70 1.73 26.88
N ASP A 467 8.07 0.67 26.40
CA ASP A 467 7.37 -0.30 27.23
C ASP A 467 8.30 -0.73 28.38
N ALA A 468 8.06 -0.14 29.54
CA ALA A 468 8.86 -0.29 30.73
C ALA A 468 8.46 -1.61 31.40
N ARG A 469 8.91 -2.72 30.85
CA ARG A 469 8.90 -4.03 31.50
C ARG A 469 10.26 -4.71 31.44
N LEU A 470 11.32 -4.03 31.88
CA LEU A 470 12.60 -4.68 32.20
C LEU A 470 13.27 -4.03 33.43
N SER A 471 12.63 -4.13 34.59
CA SER A 471 13.34 -4.08 35.88
C SER A 471 13.68 -5.50 36.32
N GLY A 472 14.79 -6.05 35.81
CA GLY A 472 15.26 -7.36 36.27
C GLY A 472 16.34 -7.98 35.40
N ARG A 473 17.60 -7.58 35.64
CA ARG A 473 18.87 -8.28 35.32
C ARG A 473 18.78 -9.41 34.28
N LEU A 474 19.00 -9.09 33.01
CA LEU A 474 19.69 -9.97 32.07
C LEU A 474 20.55 -9.10 31.14
N ALA A 475 21.87 -9.29 31.23
CA ALA A 475 22.85 -8.72 30.30
C ALA A 475 22.69 -9.39 28.92
N HIS A 476 22.85 -8.59 27.86
CA HIS A 476 22.75 -8.92 26.43
C HIS A 476 21.33 -9.06 25.86
N LYS A 477 20.83 -7.96 25.25
CA LYS A 477 20.09 -7.89 23.97
C LYS A 477 19.48 -6.49 23.80
N ASP A 478 20.32 -5.52 23.42
CA ASP A 478 19.84 -4.24 22.89
C ASP A 478 19.92 -4.30 21.37
N THR A 479 18.94 -4.97 20.75
CA THR A 479 18.72 -4.96 19.29
C THR A 479 17.24 -4.77 19.05
N GLY A 480 16.82 -3.52 18.92
CA GLY A 480 15.55 -3.15 18.31
C GLY A 480 15.85 -2.15 17.20
N ARG A 481 15.08 -2.23 16.10
CA ARG A 481 15.04 -1.29 14.96
C ARG A 481 15.64 0.07 15.31
N ARG A 482 16.92 0.29 14.99
CA ARG A 482 17.39 1.64 14.77
C ARG A 482 17.04 1.99 13.33
N CYS A 483 15.79 2.41 13.12
CA CYS A 483 15.63 3.65 12.37
C CYS A 483 16.59 4.67 13.02
N ARG A 484 16.94 5.76 12.36
CA ARG A 484 17.33 6.92 13.16
C ARG A 484 16.08 7.32 13.94
N CYS A 485 15.82 6.65 15.07
CA CYS A 485 14.99 7.19 16.12
C CYS A 485 15.63 8.52 16.39
N TYR A 486 14.88 9.56 16.07
CA TYR A 486 15.28 10.94 16.15
C TYR A 486 16.26 11.18 17.31
N GLY A 487 17.43 11.72 16.97
CA GLY A 487 18.47 12.12 17.92
C GLY A 487 19.69 11.21 18.04
N VAL A 488 20.62 11.30 17.08
CA VAL A 488 22.06 11.50 17.37
C VAL A 488 22.68 12.22 16.16
N LEU A 489 22.92 13.53 16.29
CA LEU A 489 23.97 14.20 15.53
C LEU A 489 25.28 13.93 16.26
N GLU A 490 26.17 13.12 15.67
CA GLU A 490 27.58 13.20 16.03
C GLU A 490 28.09 14.56 15.55
N LYS A 491 28.55 15.37 16.50
CA LYS A 491 29.43 16.49 16.18
C LYS A 491 30.72 15.92 15.59
N ALA A 492 31.02 16.26 14.35
CA ALA A 492 32.38 16.40 13.84
C ALA A 492 32.46 17.70 13.05
#